data_AF-A0A0D1YD83-F1
#
_entry.id   AF-A0A0D1YD83-F1
#
_cell.length_a   1.000
_cell.length_b   1.000
_cell.length_c   1.000
_cell.angle_alpha   90.00
_cell.angle_beta   90.00
_cell.angle_gamma   90.00
#
_symmetry.space_group_name_H-M   'P 1'
#
loop_
_entity.id
_entity.type
_entity.pdbx_description
1 polymer ?
#
loop_
_entity_poly.entity_id
_entity_poly.type
_entity_poly.pdbx_seq_one_letter_code
_entity_poly.pdbx_strand_id
1 'polypeptide(L)'
;MHLNSEIHRGTKVPCPFCKENYTTASGLTHHLETGSCTHAPKLNRDSILRMIRERDQHGTITKKQIEWHQDENVKYSATKHAFNGSHWECYLCHKTFNTNNALNAHLSSPVHKQKVYHFPNSNAKCGKEFV
;
A
#
# COMPACT_ATOMS: atom_id res chain seq x y z
N MET A 1 0.64 -22.00 8.59
CA MET A 1 -0.15 -21.71 9.81
C MET A 1 -0.90 -20.40 9.61
N HIS A 2 -2.24 -20.44 9.62
CA HIS A 2 -3.12 -19.31 9.23
C HIS A 2 -3.53 -18.43 10.42
N LEU A 3 -2.55 -17.97 11.21
CA LEU A 3 -2.77 -17.29 12.49
C LEU A 3 -3.40 -15.88 12.38
N ASN A 4 -3.47 -15.33 11.17
CA ASN A 4 -4.06 -14.02 10.89
C ASN A 4 -5.42 -14.10 10.18
N SER A 5 -6.01 -15.30 10.06
CA SER A 5 -7.36 -15.46 9.49
C SER A 5 -8.43 -14.87 10.38
N GLU A 6 -9.52 -14.44 9.74
CA GLU A 6 -10.77 -14.01 10.39
C GLU A 6 -11.26 -15.06 11.40
N ILE A 7 -11.15 -16.34 11.03
CA ILE A 7 -11.58 -17.51 11.81
C ILE A 7 -10.85 -17.62 13.16
N HIS A 8 -9.62 -17.11 13.29
CA HIS A 8 -8.81 -17.24 14.52
C HIS A 8 -8.68 -15.95 15.33
N ARG A 9 -8.74 -14.77 14.72
CA ARG A 9 -8.55 -13.49 15.42
C ARG A 9 -9.85 -12.80 15.86
N GLY A 10 -10.97 -13.12 15.21
CA GLY A 10 -12.19 -12.33 15.34
C GLY A 10 -12.05 -10.96 14.68
N THR A 11 -13.13 -10.47 14.08
CA THR A 11 -13.20 -9.14 13.46
C THR A 11 -13.24 -8.05 14.53
N LYS A 12 -12.32 -7.06 14.48
CA LYS A 12 -12.24 -6.01 15.50
C LYS A 12 -11.97 -4.59 14.98
N VAL A 13 -11.82 -4.39 13.68
CA VAL A 13 -11.56 -3.04 13.13
C VAL A 13 -12.56 -2.74 12.00
N PRO A 14 -13.71 -2.11 12.31
CA PRO A 14 -14.68 -1.75 11.29
C PRO A 14 -14.21 -0.51 10.51
N CYS A 15 -14.45 -0.52 9.20
CA CYS A 15 -14.28 0.67 8.38
C CYS A 15 -15.31 1.73 8.78
N PRO A 16 -14.92 2.98 9.08
CA PRO A 16 -15.86 4.00 9.49
C PRO A 16 -16.86 4.38 8.39
N PHE A 17 -16.50 4.16 7.12
CA PHE A 17 -17.28 4.53 5.94
C PHE A 17 -18.22 3.42 5.47
N CYS A 18 -17.69 2.24 5.12
CA CYS A 18 -18.48 1.14 4.57
C CYS A 18 -18.93 0.10 5.62
N LYS A 19 -18.46 0.20 6.87
CA LYS A 19 -18.76 -0.73 7.98
C LYS A 19 -18.26 -2.17 7.80
N GLU A 20 -17.56 -2.47 6.71
CA GLU A 20 -16.84 -3.73 6.54
C GLU A 20 -15.81 -3.94 7.65
N ASN A 21 -15.67 -5.18 8.12
CA ASN A 21 -14.79 -5.50 9.23
C ASN A 21 -13.45 -6.06 8.76
N TYR A 22 -12.38 -5.62 9.39
CA TYR A 22 -11.02 -6.10 9.12
C TYR A 22 -10.42 -6.78 10.36
N THR A 23 -9.53 -7.74 10.12
CA THR A 23 -8.81 -8.48 11.16
C THR A 23 -7.71 -7.66 11.82
N THR A 24 -7.25 -6.59 11.17
CA THR A 24 -6.15 -5.74 11.61
C THR A 24 -6.34 -4.30 11.16
N ALA A 25 -5.74 -3.36 11.88
CA ALA A 25 -5.67 -1.96 11.47
C ALA A 25 -4.98 -1.82 10.10
N SER A 26 -3.90 -2.58 9.85
CA SER A 26 -3.22 -2.60 8.55
C SER A 26 -4.12 -3.07 7.41
N GLY A 27 -5.02 -4.03 7.65
CA GLY A 27 -6.02 -4.46 6.67
C GLY A 27 -7.03 -3.35 6.33
N LEU A 28 -7.53 -2.65 7.35
CA LEU A 28 -8.38 -1.47 7.14
C LEU A 28 -7.63 -0.36 6.39
N THR A 29 -6.40 -0.05 6.78
CA THR A 29 -5.58 0.94 6.10
C THR A 29 -5.38 0.56 4.64
N HIS A 30 -5.03 -0.69 4.34
CA HIS A 30 -4.88 -1.17 2.97
C HIS A 30 -6.17 -1.03 2.14
N HIS A 31 -7.33 -1.33 2.72
CA HIS A 31 -8.62 -1.12 2.07
C HIS A 31 -8.84 0.35 1.66
N LEU A 32 -8.47 1.29 2.53
CA LEU A 32 -8.59 2.72 2.25
C LEU A 32 -7.51 3.18 1.26
N GLU A 33 -6.25 2.77 1.42
CA GLU A 33 -5.15 3.22 0.55
C GLU A 33 -5.30 2.75 -0.91
N THR A 34 -5.94 1.60 -1.12
CA THR A 34 -6.25 1.06 -2.45
C THR A 34 -7.47 1.69 -3.10
N GLY A 35 -8.23 2.54 -2.38
CA GLY A 35 -9.49 3.08 -2.88
C GLY A 35 -10.59 2.04 -3.00
N SER A 36 -10.48 0.90 -2.29
CA SER A 36 -11.45 -0.19 -2.35
C SER A 36 -12.77 0.13 -1.63
N CYS A 37 -12.82 1.23 -0.89
CA CYS A 37 -14.02 1.66 -0.17
C CYS A 37 -15.03 2.31 -1.11
N THR A 38 -16.13 1.63 -1.39
CA THR A 38 -17.25 2.15 -2.20
C THR A 38 -17.89 3.42 -1.62
N HIS A 39 -17.87 3.56 -0.29
CA HIS A 39 -18.42 4.70 0.44
C HIS A 39 -17.40 5.84 0.63
N ALA A 40 -16.13 5.63 0.26
CA ALA A 40 -15.08 6.64 0.32
C ALA A 40 -14.10 6.49 -0.86
N PRO A 41 -14.56 6.58 -2.11
CA PRO A 41 -13.74 6.27 -3.30
C PRO A 41 -12.60 7.28 -3.52
N LYS A 42 -12.75 8.49 -2.96
CA LYS A 42 -11.72 9.53 -3.00
C LYS A 42 -10.61 9.30 -1.98
N LEU A 43 -10.84 8.43 -1.00
CA LEU A 43 -9.84 8.07 -0.01
C LEU A 43 -8.98 6.96 -0.60
N ASN A 44 -7.75 7.31 -0.91
CA ASN A 44 -6.69 6.48 -1.47
C ASN A 44 -5.34 6.95 -0.92
N ARG A 45 -4.27 6.21 -1.22
CA ARG A 45 -2.92 6.50 -0.72
C ARG A 45 -2.49 7.96 -0.89
N ASP A 46 -2.76 8.55 -2.07
CA ASP A 46 -2.39 9.92 -2.40
C ASP A 46 -3.10 10.93 -1.52
N SER A 47 -4.43 10.82 -1.47
CA SER A 47 -5.28 11.68 -0.65
C SER A 47 -4.94 11.58 0.84
N ILE A 48 -4.68 10.36 1.34
CA ILE A 48 -4.29 10.10 2.73
C ILE A 48 -2.93 10.75 3.01
N LEU A 49 -1.93 10.53 2.16
CA LEU A 49 -0.59 11.12 2.32
C LEU A 49 -0.66 12.66 2.32
N ARG A 50 -1.44 13.25 1.42
CA ARG A 50 -1.68 14.69 1.37
C ARG A 50 -2.28 15.20 2.68
N MET A 51 -3.35 14.57 3.17
CA MET A 51 -4.00 14.93 4.43
C MET A 51 -3.07 14.83 5.64
N ILE A 52 -2.17 13.84 5.65
CA ILE A 52 -1.18 13.68 6.73
C ILE A 52 -0.13 14.80 6.64
N ARG A 53 0.39 15.12 5.45
CA ARG A 53 1.39 16.17 5.25
C ARG A 53 0.88 17.57 5.62
N GLU A 54 -0.38 17.87 5.32
CA GLU A 54 -1.02 19.12 5.74
C GLU A 54 -1.01 19.29 7.26
N ARG A 55 -0.99 18.18 8.01
CA ARG A 55 -0.95 18.16 9.48
C ARG A 55 0.46 17.98 10.04
N ASP A 56 1.34 17.33 9.30
CA ASP A 56 2.72 17.02 9.68
C ASP A 56 3.71 18.10 9.22
N GLN A 57 3.46 19.35 9.65
CA GLN A 57 4.24 20.53 9.24
C GLN A 57 5.75 20.40 9.51
N HIS A 58 6.11 19.65 10.55
CA HIS A 58 7.49 19.46 10.96
C HIS A 58 8.16 18.22 10.33
N GLY A 59 7.43 17.43 9.54
CA GLY A 59 7.95 16.21 8.92
C GLY A 59 8.33 15.15 9.96
N THR A 60 7.52 15.03 11.02
CA THR A 60 7.74 14.09 12.11
C THR A 60 7.39 12.66 11.69
N ILE A 61 6.42 12.50 10.79
CA ILE A 61 5.89 11.19 10.35
C ILE A 61 6.16 10.97 8.86
N THR A 62 6.08 12.04 8.07
CA THR A 62 6.27 12.04 6.62
C THR A 62 7.62 12.63 6.25
N LYS A 63 8.26 12.06 5.23
CA LYS A 63 9.49 12.66 4.70
C LYS A 63 9.17 14.03 4.11
N LYS A 64 9.94 15.06 4.50
CA LYS A 64 9.98 16.35 3.79
C LYS A 64 10.63 16.15 2.43
N GLN A 65 9.83 15.83 1.42
CA GLN A 65 10.29 15.81 0.04
C GLN A 65 10.28 17.25 -0.48
N ILE A 66 11.42 17.69 -1.04
CA ILE A 66 11.59 19.03 -1.63
C ILE A 66 10.74 19.17 -2.89
N GLU A 67 10.52 18.07 -3.60
CA GLU A 67 9.67 17.99 -4.79
C GLU A 67 8.67 16.83 -4.61
N TRP A 68 7.39 17.11 -4.82
CA TRP A 68 6.39 16.07 -4.89
C TRP A 68 6.24 15.66 -6.35
N HIS A 69 6.94 14.60 -6.75
CA HIS A 69 6.45 13.83 -7.87
C HIS A 69 5.15 13.22 -7.36
N GLN A 70 4.02 13.77 -7.83
CA GLN A 70 2.76 13.06 -7.83
C GLN A 70 3.13 11.65 -8.28
N ASP A 71 3.08 10.67 -7.37
CA ASP A 71 3.32 9.26 -7.67
C ASP A 71 2.22 8.99 -8.67
N GLU A 72 2.52 9.20 -9.95
CA GLU A 72 1.55 9.13 -11.02
C GLU A 72 0.85 7.82 -10.74
N ASN A 73 -0.49 7.84 -10.69
CA ASN A 73 -1.30 6.69 -10.32
C ASN A 73 -1.23 5.66 -11.47
N VAL A 74 -0.01 5.29 -11.87
CA VAL A 74 0.37 4.41 -12.94
C VAL A 74 -0.04 3.06 -12.43
N LYS A 75 -1.24 2.70 -12.85
CA LYS A 75 -1.79 1.40 -12.58
C LYS A 75 -1.08 0.42 -13.49
N TYR A 76 -0.02 -0.17 -12.95
CA TYR A 76 0.68 -1.26 -13.59
C TYR A 76 -0.26 -2.47 -13.72
N SER A 77 -0.35 -3.02 -14.92
CA SER A 77 -1.10 -4.25 -15.19
C SER A 77 -0.24 -5.25 -15.96
N ALA A 78 -0.47 -6.52 -15.69
CA ALA A 78 0.18 -7.62 -16.38
C ALA A 78 -0.48 -7.80 -17.75
N THR A 79 0.24 -7.43 -18.81
CA THR A 79 -0.16 -7.76 -20.18
C THR A 79 0.52 -9.05 -20.63
N LYS A 80 0.01 -9.68 -21.68
CA LYS A 80 0.62 -10.89 -22.29
C LYS A 80 2.13 -10.75 -22.62
N HIS A 81 2.61 -9.53 -22.82
CA HIS A 81 4.03 -9.24 -23.10
C HIS A 81 4.93 -9.42 -21.87
N ALA A 82 4.36 -9.50 -20.67
CA ALA A 82 5.12 -9.79 -19.45
C ALA A 82 5.49 -11.27 -19.31
N PHE A 83 5.04 -12.15 -20.22
CA PHE A 83 5.44 -13.55 -20.22
C PHE A 83 6.75 -13.74 -20.99
N ASN A 84 7.80 -14.18 -20.29
CA ASN A 84 9.15 -14.32 -20.87
C ASN A 84 9.39 -15.67 -21.58
N GLY A 85 8.33 -16.43 -21.86
CA GLY A 85 8.40 -17.77 -22.45
C GLY A 85 8.37 -18.91 -21.43
N SER A 86 8.56 -18.62 -20.14
CA SER A 86 8.42 -19.63 -19.08
C SER A 86 7.63 -19.12 -17.87
N HIS A 87 7.80 -17.86 -17.48
CA HIS A 87 7.16 -17.27 -16.32
C HIS A 87 6.62 -15.86 -16.64
N TRP A 88 5.72 -15.38 -15.79
CA TRP A 88 5.26 -13.99 -15.79
C TRP A 88 6.25 -13.13 -15.02
N GLU A 89 6.88 -12.17 -15.67
CA GLU A 89 7.96 -11.36 -15.11
C GLU A 89 7.53 -9.92 -14.85
N CYS A 90 7.85 -9.40 -13.68
CA CYS A 90 7.65 -7.99 -13.37
C CYS A 90 8.68 -7.12 -14.09
N TYR A 91 8.23 -6.22 -14.95
CA TYR A 91 9.10 -5.30 -15.70
C TYR A 91 9.73 -4.18 -14.85
N LEU A 92 9.39 -4.08 -13.56
CA LEU A 92 9.97 -3.10 -12.64
C LEU A 92 11.07 -3.68 -11.75
N CYS A 93 11.04 -4.99 -11.47
CA CYS A 93 11.99 -5.64 -10.56
C CYS A 93 12.47 -7.03 -11.00
N HIS A 94 12.04 -7.49 -12.18
CA HIS A 94 12.36 -8.79 -12.77
C HIS A 94 11.96 -10.01 -11.94
N LYS A 95 11.07 -9.84 -10.95
CA LYS A 95 10.54 -10.97 -10.18
C LYS A 95 9.58 -11.81 -11.02
N THR A 96 9.74 -13.12 -10.97
CA THR A 96 8.94 -14.07 -11.76
C THR A 96 7.79 -14.68 -10.96
N PHE A 97 6.71 -15.00 -11.66
CA PHE A 97 5.47 -15.55 -11.13
C PHE A 97 4.93 -16.64 -12.06
N ASN A 98 4.25 -17.63 -11.49
CA ASN A 98 3.69 -18.75 -12.25
C ASN A 98 2.38 -18.37 -12.98
N THR A 99 1.72 -17.29 -12.60
CA THR A 99 0.42 -16.89 -13.19
C THR A 99 0.35 -15.38 -13.44
N ASN A 100 -0.43 -14.98 -14.46
CA ASN A 100 -0.74 -13.58 -14.73
C ASN A 100 -1.36 -12.90 -13.51
N ASN A 101 -2.26 -13.60 -12.82
CA ASN A 101 -2.96 -13.04 -11.66
C ASN A 101 -2.01 -12.75 -10.49
N ALA A 102 -1.00 -13.61 -10.29
CA ALA A 102 0.03 -13.37 -9.28
C ALA A 102 0.91 -12.17 -9.63
N LEU A 103 1.27 -11.99 -10.91
CA LEU A 103 1.96 -10.79 -11.36
C LEU A 103 1.09 -9.53 -11.21
N ASN A 104 -0.19 -9.60 -11.57
CA ASN A 104 -1.13 -8.49 -11.38
C ASN A 104 -1.28 -8.09 -9.91
N ALA A 105 -1.35 -9.07 -9.00
CA ALA A 105 -1.37 -8.82 -7.57
C ALA A 105 -0.07 -8.19 -7.08
N HIS A 106 1.09 -8.60 -7.63
CA HIS A 106 2.37 -7.97 -7.34
C HIS A 106 2.46 -6.52 -7.84
N LEU A 107 2.03 -6.24 -9.06
CA LEU A 107 2.02 -4.89 -9.65
C LEU A 107 1.05 -3.95 -8.93
N SER A 108 -0.06 -4.49 -8.41
CA SER A 108 -1.02 -3.73 -7.60
C SER A 108 -0.56 -3.52 -6.14
N SER A 109 0.49 -4.23 -5.71
CA SER A 109 1.03 -4.14 -4.36
C SER A 109 1.87 -2.88 -4.16
N PRO A 110 2.00 -2.35 -2.93
CA PRO A 110 2.92 -1.27 -2.59
C PRO A 110 4.42 -1.57 -2.80
N VAL A 111 4.81 -2.72 -3.36
CA VAL A 111 6.21 -3.15 -3.48
C VAL A 111 7.09 -2.20 -4.31
N HIS A 112 6.52 -1.48 -5.28
CA HIS A 112 7.23 -0.50 -6.12
C HIS A 112 6.99 0.94 -5.69
N LYS A 113 6.19 1.16 -4.66
CA LYS A 113 5.79 2.48 -4.22
C LYS A 113 6.86 3.08 -3.32
N GLN A 114 7.07 4.39 -3.42
CA GLN A 114 8.05 5.09 -2.59
C GLN A 114 7.71 4.98 -1.11
N LYS A 115 8.73 4.78 -0.25
CA LYS A 115 8.54 4.81 1.20
C LYS A 115 8.45 6.25 1.70
N VAL A 116 7.25 6.71 1.98
CA VAL A 116 6.94 8.12 2.32
C VAL A 116 6.83 8.37 3.82
N TYR A 117 6.63 7.32 4.62
CA TYR A 117 6.56 7.40 6.07
C TYR A 117 7.87 6.94 6.72
N HIS A 118 8.21 7.56 7.85
CA HIS A 118 9.32 7.13 8.69
C HIS A 118 8.89 7.10 10.15
N PHE A 119 9.63 6.35 10.95
CA PHE A 119 9.33 6.26 12.38
C PHE A 119 9.69 7.60 13.07
N PRO A 120 8.77 8.21 13.85
CA PRO A 120 8.95 9.55 14.42
C PRO A 120 9.97 9.66 15.55
N ASN A 121 10.63 8.56 15.94
CA ASN A 121 11.58 8.55 17.04
C ASN A 121 13.02 8.68 16.54
N SER A 122 13.59 9.88 16.71
CA SER A 122 14.98 10.19 16.40
C SER A 122 15.99 9.64 17.42
N ASN A 123 15.55 9.29 18.65
CA ASN A 123 16.42 8.78 19.72
C ASN A 123 16.62 7.25 19.67
N ALA A 124 15.67 6.53 19.08
CA ALA A 124 15.88 5.14 18.71
C ALA A 124 16.65 5.12 17.39
N LYS A 125 17.72 4.32 17.27
CA LYS A 125 18.45 4.07 16.01
C LYS A 125 17.60 3.30 14.97
N CYS A 126 16.33 3.68 14.81
CA CYS A 126 15.31 2.99 14.04
C CYS A 126 14.97 3.84 12.81
N GLY A 127 15.83 3.80 11.79
CA GLY A 127 15.57 4.41 10.48
C GLY A 127 14.60 3.59 9.62
N LYS A 128 13.56 3.01 10.23
CA LYS A 128 12.58 2.20 9.49
C LYS A 128 11.66 3.10 8.70
N GLU A 129 11.50 2.72 7.44
CA GLU A 129 10.70 3.45 6.46
C GLU A 129 9.58 2.56 5.96
N PHE A 130 8.42 3.18 5.72
CA PHE A 130 7.20 2.49 5.32
C PHE A 130 6.60 3.16 4.09
N VAL A 131 5.93 2.33 3.29
CA VAL A 131 5.18 2.76 2.09
C VAL A 131 3.89 3.43 2.48
#